data_AF-A0A7K8BKX4-F1
#
_entry.id   AF-A0A7K8BKX4-F1
#
_cell.length_a   1.000
_cell.length_b   1.000
_cell.length_c   1.000
_cell.angle_alpha   90.00
_cell.angle_beta   90.00
_cell.angle_gamma   90.00
#
_symmetry.space_group_name_H-M   'P 1'
#
loop_
_entity.id
_entity.type
_entity.pdbx_description
1 polymer ?
#
loop_
_entity_poly.entity_id
_entity_poly.type
_entity_poly.pdbx_seq_one_letter_code
_entity_poly.pdbx_strand_id
1 'polypeptide(L)'
;GLLRAVPPFSRALLWSGVRDLVTPAGTGPDESAHAFARRRFGPEVADVAVDSLCRGVFAGDSRTLSVRSCFPALFQAERRRGSVLLGLALGHGAGSRPGPEAELVRRARAERWSQWSLRGGMESLARGLVAFVSPR
;
A
#
# COMPACT_ATOMS: atom_id res chain seq x y z
N GLY A 1 1.15 -16.93 -10.52
CA GLY A 1 1.63 -16.03 -11.58
C GLY A 1 0.46 -15.20 -12.08
N LEU A 2 0.69 -14.25 -13.00
CA LEU A 2 -0.40 -13.39 -13.49
C LEU A 2 -1.41 -14.18 -14.34
N LEU A 3 -0.91 -15.00 -15.27
CA LEU A 3 -1.72 -15.77 -16.22
C LEU A 3 -1.81 -17.27 -15.91
N ARG A 4 -1.09 -17.76 -14.90
CA ARG A 4 -1.08 -19.16 -14.46
C ARG A 4 -1.03 -19.26 -12.95
N ALA A 5 -1.64 -20.31 -12.39
CA ALA A 5 -1.49 -20.66 -10.98
C ALA A 5 -0.01 -20.90 -10.66
N VAL A 6 0.47 -20.34 -9.57
CA VAL A 6 1.82 -20.58 -9.06
C VAL A 6 1.69 -20.59 -7.54
N PRO A 7 2.24 -21.60 -6.84
CA PRO A 7 2.24 -21.65 -5.39
C PRO A 7 2.75 -20.32 -4.80
N PRO A 8 2.13 -19.78 -3.75
CA PRO A 8 1.06 -20.37 -2.92
C PRO A 8 -0.38 -20.17 -3.46
N PHE A 9 -0.57 -19.62 -4.66
CA PHE A 9 -1.89 -19.35 -5.24
C PHE A 9 -2.37 -20.49 -6.13
N SER A 10 -3.59 -20.98 -5.87
CA SER A 10 -4.21 -22.07 -6.65
C SER A 10 -4.81 -21.55 -7.95
N ARG A 11 -5.02 -20.23 -8.08
CA ARG A 11 -5.57 -19.60 -9.29
C ARG A 11 -4.62 -18.53 -9.84
N ALA A 12 -4.77 -18.23 -11.13
CA ALA A 12 -4.08 -17.10 -11.75
C ALA A 12 -4.56 -15.77 -11.14
N LEU A 13 -3.63 -14.87 -10.81
CA LEU A 13 -3.96 -13.58 -10.18
C LEU A 13 -4.81 -12.67 -11.08
N LEU A 14 -4.81 -12.91 -12.39
CA LEU A 14 -5.72 -12.25 -13.32
C LEU A 14 -7.18 -12.41 -12.88
N TRP A 15 -7.59 -13.57 -12.36
CA TRP A 15 -8.96 -13.79 -11.89
C TRP A 15 -9.32 -12.90 -10.69
N SER A 16 -8.37 -12.65 -9.79
CA SER A 16 -8.53 -11.70 -8.70
C SER A 16 -8.68 -10.27 -9.22
N GLY A 17 -7.97 -9.92 -10.30
CA GLY A 17 -8.11 -8.62 -10.94
C GLY A 17 -9.45 -8.44 -11.67
N VAL A 18 -9.87 -9.44 -12.43
CA VAL A 18 -11.21 -9.45 -13.07
C VAL A 18 -12.29 -9.34 -12.01
N ARG A 19 -12.15 -10.06 -10.89
CA ARG A 19 -13.08 -9.99 -9.76
C ARG A 19 -13.18 -8.58 -9.18
N ASP A 20 -12.06 -7.87 -9.02
CA ASP A 20 -12.08 -6.49 -8.52
C ASP A 20 -12.88 -5.54 -9.43
N LEU A 21 -12.83 -5.74 -10.75
CA LEU A 21 -13.58 -4.92 -11.72
C LEU A 21 -15.10 -5.11 -11.64
N VAL A 22 -15.56 -6.33 -11.29
CA VAL A 22 -16.99 -6.66 -11.21
C VAL A 22 -17.57 -6.56 -9.81
N THR A 23 -16.72 -6.48 -8.78
CA THR A 23 -17.17 -6.49 -7.37
C THR A 23 -17.71 -5.10 -6.99
N PRO A 24 -18.96 -5.01 -6.48
CA PRO A 24 -19.54 -3.74 -6.08
C PRO A 24 -18.79 -3.13 -4.89
N ALA A 25 -18.80 -1.81 -4.80
CA ALA A 25 -18.19 -1.06 -3.70
C ALA A 25 -18.83 -1.38 -2.35
N GLY A 26 -18.02 -1.38 -1.28
CA GLY A 26 -18.51 -1.52 0.09
C GLY A 26 -19.43 -0.35 0.48
N THR A 27 -20.52 -0.67 1.18
CA THR A 27 -21.51 0.32 1.68
C THR A 27 -21.16 0.87 3.05
N GLY A 28 -20.33 0.17 3.83
CA GLY A 28 -19.92 0.56 5.17
C GLY A 28 -18.92 1.73 5.21
N PRO A 29 -18.83 2.44 6.35
CA PRO A 29 -17.87 3.53 6.54
C PRO A 29 -16.41 3.04 6.69
N ASP A 30 -16.23 1.78 7.07
CA ASP A 30 -14.95 1.08 7.22
C ASP A 30 -15.18 -0.44 7.23
N GLU A 31 -14.14 -1.22 6.94
CA GLU A 31 -14.11 -2.67 7.09
C GLU A 31 -12.66 -3.14 7.32
N SER A 32 -12.46 -4.40 7.71
CA SER A 32 -11.10 -4.92 7.90
C SER A 32 -10.37 -5.11 6.56
N ALA A 33 -9.05 -4.97 6.57
CA ALA A 33 -8.20 -5.20 5.41
C ALA A 33 -8.43 -6.60 4.82
N HIS A 34 -8.63 -7.60 5.68
CA HIS A 34 -8.96 -8.95 5.27
C HIS A 34 -10.34 -9.05 4.58
N ALA A 35 -11.39 -8.47 5.17
CA ALA A 35 -12.74 -8.53 4.60
C ALA A 35 -12.79 -7.83 3.23
N PHE A 36 -12.16 -6.66 3.13
CA PHE A 36 -12.01 -5.91 1.89
C PHE A 36 -11.32 -6.74 0.81
N ALA A 37 -10.16 -7.33 1.14
CA ALA A 37 -9.37 -8.11 0.20
C ALA A 37 -10.10 -9.39 -0.23
N ARG A 38 -10.77 -10.07 0.71
CA ARG A 38 -11.52 -11.30 0.44
C ARG A 38 -12.69 -11.05 -0.49
N ARG A 39 -13.40 -9.92 -0.30
CA ARG A 39 -14.51 -9.50 -1.16
C ARG A 39 -14.04 -9.24 -2.59
N ARG A 40 -12.97 -8.44 -2.76
CA ARG A 40 -12.50 -7.94 -4.05
C ARG A 40 -11.58 -8.89 -4.81
N PHE A 41 -10.59 -9.45 -4.13
CA PHE A 41 -9.53 -10.25 -4.75
C PHE A 41 -9.66 -11.74 -4.44
N GLY A 42 -10.54 -12.12 -3.51
CA GLY A 42 -10.79 -13.50 -3.14
C GLY A 42 -10.00 -13.95 -1.89
N PRO A 43 -10.34 -15.13 -1.34
CA PRO A 43 -9.79 -15.62 -0.08
C PRO A 43 -8.28 -15.83 -0.14
N GLU A 44 -7.74 -16.43 -1.20
CA GLU A 44 -6.29 -16.69 -1.30
C GLU A 44 -5.45 -15.41 -1.23
N VAL A 45 -5.90 -14.34 -1.87
CA VAL A 45 -5.20 -13.04 -1.81
C VAL A 45 -5.29 -12.44 -0.41
N ALA A 46 -6.45 -12.57 0.24
CA ALA A 46 -6.65 -12.08 1.59
C ALA A 46 -5.80 -12.84 2.63
N ASP A 47 -5.81 -14.17 2.56
CA ASP A 47 -5.12 -15.06 3.51
C ASP A 47 -3.61 -15.08 3.33
N VAL A 48 -3.11 -14.95 2.09
CA VAL A 48 -1.67 -15.02 1.83
C VAL A 48 -1.07 -13.64 1.71
N ALA A 49 -1.49 -12.86 0.71
CA ALA A 49 -0.81 -11.62 0.37
C ALA A 49 -1.10 -10.51 1.38
N VAL A 50 -2.39 -10.26 1.67
CA VAL A 50 -2.79 -9.17 2.57
C VAL A 50 -2.44 -9.48 4.01
N ASP A 51 -2.62 -10.73 4.44
CA ASP A 51 -2.24 -11.17 5.79
C ASP A 51 -0.73 -11.03 6.05
N SER A 52 0.09 -11.40 5.07
CA SER A 52 1.56 -11.23 5.14
C SER A 52 1.97 -9.75 5.10
N LEU A 53 1.32 -8.95 4.25
CA LEU A 53 1.58 -7.51 4.16
C LEU A 53 1.25 -6.79 5.48
N CYS A 54 0.13 -7.14 6.10
CA CYS A 54 -0.29 -6.58 7.38
C CYS A 54 0.71 -6.90 8.50
N ARG A 55 1.22 -8.13 8.55
CA ARG A 55 2.29 -8.51 9.48
C ARG A 55 3.61 -7.80 9.18
N GLY A 56 3.96 -7.64 7.91
CA GLY A 56 5.22 -7.00 7.51
C GLY A 56 5.27 -5.50 7.77
N VAL A 57 4.16 -4.78 7.57
CA VAL A 57 4.11 -3.31 7.70
C VAL A 57 3.64 -2.86 9.07
N PHE A 58 2.62 -3.52 9.62
CA PHE A 58 1.96 -3.09 10.85
C PHE A 58 2.19 -4.04 12.03
N ALA A 59 2.85 -5.19 11.82
CA ALA A 59 2.96 -6.27 12.81
C ALA A 59 1.59 -6.67 13.40
N GLY A 60 0.52 -6.58 12.60
CA GLY A 60 -0.87 -6.77 13.04
C GLY A 60 -1.64 -7.81 12.23
N ASP A 61 -2.79 -8.24 12.76
CA ASP A 61 -3.72 -9.16 12.09
C ASP A 61 -4.57 -8.42 11.05
N SER A 62 -4.58 -8.91 9.81
CA SER A 62 -5.37 -8.32 8.72
C SER A 62 -6.88 -8.29 9.00
N ARG A 63 -7.37 -9.15 9.90
CA ARG A 63 -8.79 -9.24 10.28
C ARG A 63 -9.24 -8.12 11.21
N THR A 64 -8.31 -7.47 11.90
CA THR A 64 -8.61 -6.38 12.86
C THR A 64 -8.18 -5.01 12.33
N LEU A 65 -7.20 -4.96 11.42
CA LEU A 65 -6.74 -3.71 10.82
C LEU A 65 -7.80 -3.10 9.89
N SER A 66 -8.07 -1.81 10.08
CA SER A 66 -8.96 -1.01 9.23
C SER A 66 -8.34 -0.79 7.84
N VAL A 67 -9.10 -1.11 6.78
CA VAL A 67 -8.64 -0.82 5.41
C VAL A 67 -8.58 0.68 5.14
N ARG A 68 -9.51 1.45 5.73
CA ARG A 68 -9.57 2.91 5.55
C ARG A 68 -8.33 3.60 6.12
N SER A 69 -7.83 3.13 7.26
CA SER A 69 -6.69 3.72 7.94
C SER A 69 -5.36 3.17 7.44
N CYS A 70 -5.25 1.86 7.26
CA CYS A 70 -3.99 1.21 6.86
C CYS A 70 -3.71 1.32 5.34
N PHE A 71 -4.77 1.33 4.52
CA PHE A 71 -4.66 1.34 3.06
C PHE A 71 -5.56 2.40 2.40
N PRO A 72 -5.41 3.69 2.78
CA PRO A 72 -6.31 4.76 2.35
C PRO A 72 -6.39 4.94 0.83
N ALA A 73 -5.28 4.70 0.12
CA ALA A 73 -5.24 4.77 -1.34
C ALA A 73 -6.15 3.72 -2.00
N LEU A 74 -6.16 2.48 -1.49
CA LEU A 74 -7.00 1.40 -2.01
C LEU A 74 -8.47 1.64 -1.71
N PHE A 75 -8.77 2.08 -0.48
CA PHE A 75 -10.12 2.42 -0.06
C PHE A 75 -10.70 3.57 -0.91
N GLN A 76 -9.93 4.64 -1.14
CA GLN A 76 -10.37 5.75 -1.98
C GLN A 76 -10.50 5.36 -3.46
N ALA A 77 -9.61 4.50 -3.96
CA ALA A 77 -9.69 3.98 -5.33
C ALA A 77 -11.02 3.24 -5.55
N GLU A 78 -11.39 2.32 -4.65
CA GLU A 78 -12.69 1.67 -4.66
C GLU A 78 -13.83 2.70 -4.63
N ARG A 79 -13.85 3.58 -3.63
CA ARG A 79 -15.00 4.46 -3.38
C ARG A 79 -15.28 5.42 -4.53
N ARG A 80 -14.26 5.82 -5.27
CA ARG A 80 -14.39 6.76 -6.39
C ARG A 80 -14.74 6.07 -7.71
N ARG A 81 -14.21 4.86 -7.96
CA ARG A 81 -14.26 4.23 -9.29
C ARG A 81 -14.97 2.87 -9.30
N GLY A 82 -15.44 2.38 -8.16
CA GLY A 82 -16.05 1.06 -8.00
C GLY A 82 -15.05 -0.10 -7.99
N SER A 83 -13.84 0.11 -8.51
CA SER A 83 -12.74 -0.86 -8.56
C SER A 83 -11.43 -0.23 -8.06
N VAL A 84 -10.65 -1.04 -7.34
CA VAL A 84 -9.32 -0.66 -6.85
C VAL A 84 -8.32 -0.56 -8.00
N LEU A 85 -8.27 -1.55 -8.88
CA LEU A 85 -7.34 -1.58 -10.00
C LEU A 85 -7.60 -0.43 -10.97
N LEU A 86 -8.86 -0.16 -11.27
CA LEU A 86 -9.24 0.97 -12.12
C LEU A 86 -8.90 2.31 -11.46
N GLY A 87 -9.13 2.43 -10.14
CA GLY A 87 -8.80 3.65 -9.40
C GLY A 87 -7.31 3.93 -9.29
N LEU A 88 -6.47 2.89 -9.22
CA LEU A 88 -5.01 3.03 -9.24
C LEU A 88 -4.49 3.31 -10.66
N ALA A 89 -4.99 2.61 -11.68
CA ALA A 89 -4.52 2.73 -13.07
C ALA A 89 -4.87 4.07 -13.71
N LEU A 90 -6.08 4.57 -13.49
CA LEU A 90 -6.49 5.88 -13.99
C LEU A 90 -5.85 7.03 -13.24
N GLY A 91 -5.15 6.73 -12.14
CA GLY A 91 -4.41 7.68 -11.33
C GLY A 91 -5.27 8.79 -10.73
N HIS A 92 -4.72 9.47 -9.75
CA HIS A 92 -5.08 10.85 -9.51
C HIS A 92 -4.03 11.71 -10.21
N GLY A 93 -4.46 12.49 -11.21
CA GLY A 93 -3.78 13.73 -11.60
C GLY A 93 -3.96 14.86 -10.57
N ALA A 94 -4.63 14.60 -9.45
CA ALA A 94 -5.00 15.63 -8.47
C ALA A 94 -4.26 15.42 -7.14
N GLY A 95 -3.29 16.29 -6.88
CA GLY A 95 -2.84 16.60 -5.52
C GLY A 95 -1.40 16.24 -5.15
N SER A 96 -0.53 15.87 -6.08
CA SER A 96 0.91 15.95 -5.79
C SER A 96 1.26 17.43 -5.64
N ARG A 97 1.18 17.95 -4.40
CA ARG A 97 1.97 19.13 -4.06
C ARG A 97 3.39 18.87 -4.56
N PRO A 98 4.02 19.80 -5.29
CA PRO A 98 5.42 19.67 -5.63
C PRO A 98 6.17 19.30 -4.35
N GLY A 99 6.78 18.12 -4.34
CA GLY A 99 7.61 17.73 -3.22
C GLY A 99 8.73 18.76 -3.05
N PRO A 100 9.31 18.90 -1.86
CA PRO A 100 10.40 19.84 -1.63
C PRO A 100 11.50 19.67 -2.69
N GLU A 101 11.94 20.78 -3.29
CA GLU A 101 12.99 20.81 -4.32
C GLU A 101 14.38 20.70 -3.68
N ALA A 102 14.63 19.61 -2.97
CA ALA A 102 15.93 19.31 -2.38
C ALA A 102 16.80 18.49 -3.35
N GLU A 103 18.11 18.69 -3.29
CA GLU A 103 19.10 17.95 -4.08
C GLU A 103 18.90 16.43 -3.99
N LEU A 104 18.72 15.94 -2.76
CA LEU A 104 18.55 14.52 -2.48
C LEU A 104 17.27 13.95 -3.12
N VAL A 105 16.20 14.75 -3.21
CA VAL A 105 14.95 14.33 -3.88
C VAL A 105 15.18 14.20 -5.39
N ARG A 106 15.91 15.13 -6.00
CA ARG A 106 16.25 15.07 -7.43
C ARG A 106 17.13 13.85 -7.73
N ARG A 107 18.16 13.62 -6.91
CA ARG A 107 19.06 12.48 -7.05
C ARG A 107 18.34 11.15 -6.87
N ALA A 108 17.50 11.00 -5.84
CA ALA A 108 16.74 9.78 -5.59
C ALA A 108 15.80 9.42 -6.76
N ARG A 109 15.21 10.42 -7.42
CA ARG A 109 14.38 10.22 -8.62
C ARG A 109 15.22 9.79 -9.83
N ALA A 110 16.33 10.48 -10.09
CA ALA A 110 17.22 10.17 -11.21
C ALA A 110 17.81 8.75 -11.09
N GLU A 111 18.19 8.34 -9.88
CA GLU A 111 18.77 7.03 -9.59
C GLU A 111 17.71 5.95 -9.25
N ARG A 112 16.41 6.30 -9.26
CA ARG A 112 15.28 5.38 -9.01
C ARG A 112 15.40 4.59 -7.70
N TRP A 113 15.74 5.27 -6.61
CA TRP A 113 15.86 4.63 -5.29
C TRP A 113 14.53 4.01 -4.84
N SER A 114 14.56 2.75 -4.41
CA SER A 114 13.42 2.07 -3.78
C SER A 114 13.39 2.27 -2.25
N GLN A 115 14.57 2.45 -1.65
CA GLN A 115 14.80 2.67 -0.22
C GLN A 115 16.17 3.30 -0.01
N TRP A 116 16.39 3.93 1.14
CA TRP A 116 17.68 4.48 1.54
C TRP A 116 17.87 4.30 3.05
N SER A 117 19.12 4.40 3.50
CA SER A 117 19.47 4.42 4.92
C SER A 117 20.67 5.35 5.13
N LEU A 118 21.10 5.52 6.39
CA LEU A 118 22.24 6.34 6.74
C LEU A 118 23.44 5.46 7.10
N ARG A 119 24.64 5.94 6.78
CA ARG A 119 25.89 5.33 7.24
C ARG A 119 25.93 5.43 8.77
N GLY A 120 25.99 4.29 9.46
CA GLY A 120 25.87 4.22 10.92
C GLY A 120 24.46 3.88 11.44
N GLY A 121 23.48 3.65 10.55
CA GLY A 121 22.12 3.24 10.89
C GLY A 121 21.12 4.40 10.95
N MET A 122 19.82 4.08 10.97
CA MET A 122 18.75 5.10 11.01
C MET A 122 18.73 5.93 12.29
N GLU A 123 19.38 5.45 13.36
CA GLU A 123 19.55 6.21 14.60
C GLU A 123 20.32 7.53 14.38
N SER A 124 21.21 7.59 13.36
CA SER A 124 21.92 8.81 13.00
C SER A 124 20.97 9.98 12.69
N LEU A 125 19.78 9.70 12.16
CA LEU A 125 18.77 10.73 11.93
C LEU A 125 18.26 11.32 13.25
N ALA A 126 17.91 10.46 14.21
CA ALA A 126 17.43 10.89 15.52
C ALA A 126 18.50 11.67 16.29
N ARG A 127 19.75 11.19 16.29
CA ARG A 127 20.89 11.89 16.91
C ARG A 127 21.14 13.26 16.27
N GLY A 128 21.04 13.36 14.94
CA GLY A 128 21.17 14.62 14.23
C GLY A 128 20.09 15.64 14.62
N LEU A 129 18.84 15.20 14.79
CA LEU A 129 17.76 16.04 15.27
C LEU A 129 17.98 16.52 16.72
N VAL A 130 18.43 15.63 17.60
CA VAL A 130 18.77 16.00 18.99
C VAL A 130 19.86 17.07 19.01
N ALA A 131 20.95 16.88 18.28
CA ALA A 131 22.04 17.85 18.21
C ALA A 131 21.60 19.21 17.61
N PHE A 132 20.60 19.21 16.72
CA PHE A 132 20.05 20.44 16.13
C PHE A 132 19.16 21.22 17.11
N VAL A 133 18.37 20.51 17.95
CA VAL A 133 17.41 21.14 18.87
C VAL A 133 18.04 21.50 20.21
N SER A 134 19.08 20.79 20.66
CA SER A 134 19.73 21.10 21.94
C SER A 134 20.39 22.49 21.92
N PRO A 135 20.07 23.38 22.89
CA PRO A 135 20.74 24.66 23.01
C PRO A 135 22.23 24.45 23.30
N ARG A 136 23.07 25.29 22.70
CA ARG A 136 24.51 25.32 22.97
C ARG A 136 24.80 25.79 24.38
#